data_AF-A0A5C5T6X9-F1
#
_entry.id   AF-A0A5C5T6X9-F1
#
_cell.length_a   1.000
_cell.length_b   1.000
_cell.length_c   1.000
_cell.angle_alpha   90.00
_cell.angle_beta   90.00
_cell.angle_gamma   90.00
#
_symmetry.space_group_name_H-M   'P 1'
#
loop_
_entity.id
_entity.type
_entity.pdbx_description
1 polymer ?
#
loop_
_entity_poly.entity_id
_entity_poly.type
_entity_poly.pdbx_seq_one_letter_code
_entity_poly.pdbx_strand_id
1 'polypeptide(L)'
;MSDDGDARAVLSVGEVATRTGVAVSTIHFYEKKGMIEGWRTDGNQRRYPRAVLRRVTIIKIAQRAGIPLHVIRASLAAIPPDHTPNARDWARFVSSWKKMLEERIVSLTQLRDQLTSCIGCGCLSLRDCPLRNPGDRLGRDGPGPRRLISPFSPRRRGEGGA
;
A
#
# COMPACT_ATOMS: atom_id res chain seq x y z
N MET A 1 44.07 -5.99 -2.94
CA MET A 1 43.33 -7.11 -2.33
C MET A 1 41.87 -6.86 -2.58
N SER A 2 41.31 -7.69 -3.46
CA SER A 2 40.04 -7.50 -4.15
C SER A 2 38.85 -7.81 -3.24
N ASP A 3 37.93 -6.86 -3.10
CA ASP A 3 36.61 -7.05 -2.46
C ASP A 3 35.50 -6.94 -3.52
N ASP A 4 35.56 -7.80 -4.54
CA ASP A 4 34.54 -7.97 -5.57
C ASP A 4 33.63 -9.19 -5.25
N GLY A 5 33.44 -9.50 -3.96
CA GLY A 5 32.75 -10.70 -3.47
C GLY A 5 31.26 -10.56 -3.14
N ASP A 6 30.74 -9.35 -2.91
CA ASP A 6 29.41 -9.15 -2.26
C ASP A 6 28.21 -9.17 -3.23
N ALA A 7 28.43 -9.24 -4.54
CA ALA A 7 27.34 -9.25 -5.53
C ALA A 7 26.56 -10.59 -5.59
N ARG A 8 27.10 -11.68 -5.03
CA ARG A 8 26.51 -13.03 -5.07
C ARG A 8 25.94 -13.55 -3.73
N ALA A 9 26.01 -12.77 -2.65
CA ALA A 9 25.57 -13.24 -1.33
C ALA A 9 24.05 -13.39 -1.25
N VAL A 10 23.56 -14.62 -1.15
CA VAL A 10 22.14 -14.97 -1.00
C VAL A 10 21.69 -14.75 0.45
N LEU A 11 20.47 -14.30 0.65
CA LEU A 11 19.96 -13.92 1.97
C LEU A 11 18.97 -14.96 2.51
N SER A 12 19.07 -15.29 3.78
CA SER A 12 18.02 -15.98 4.52
C SER A 12 16.80 -15.10 4.74
N VAL A 13 15.65 -15.70 5.04
CA VAL A 13 14.42 -14.95 5.36
C VAL A 13 14.60 -14.02 6.56
N GLY A 14 15.39 -14.43 7.55
CA GLY A 14 15.69 -13.63 8.74
C GLY A 14 16.53 -12.40 8.40
N GLU A 15 17.54 -12.54 7.55
CA GLU A 15 18.35 -11.40 7.10
C GLU A 15 17.53 -10.41 6.29
N VAL A 16 16.65 -10.89 5.39
CA VAL A 16 15.73 -10.02 4.65
C VAL A 16 14.81 -9.27 5.61
N ALA A 17 14.20 -9.96 6.57
CA ALA A 17 13.33 -9.38 7.58
C ALA A 17 14.04 -8.28 8.38
N THR A 18 15.21 -8.59 8.94
CA THR A 18 16.04 -7.65 9.72
C THR A 18 16.44 -6.43 8.90
N ARG A 19 16.97 -6.62 7.69
CA ARG A 19 17.49 -5.52 6.85
C ARG A 19 16.39 -4.62 6.28
N THR A 20 15.19 -5.15 6.08
CA THR A 20 14.05 -4.37 5.54
C THR A 20 13.13 -3.82 6.64
N GLY A 21 13.32 -4.28 7.88
CA GLY A 21 12.50 -3.92 9.03
C GLY A 21 11.04 -4.33 8.82
N VAL A 22 10.81 -5.55 8.34
CA VAL A 22 9.48 -6.19 8.27
C VAL A 22 9.55 -7.57 8.91
N ALA A 23 8.43 -8.09 9.40
CA ALA A 23 8.41 -9.42 9.98
C ALA A 23 8.65 -10.51 8.92
N VAL A 24 9.19 -11.67 9.34
CA VAL A 24 9.31 -12.86 8.48
C VAL A 24 7.95 -13.25 7.87
N SER A 25 6.87 -13.15 8.64
CA SER A 25 5.50 -13.38 8.16
C SER A 25 5.11 -12.42 7.02
N THR A 26 5.60 -11.18 7.04
CA THR A 26 5.40 -10.21 5.96
C THR A 26 6.15 -10.61 4.70
N ILE A 27 7.38 -11.13 4.82
CA ILE A 27 8.13 -11.67 3.69
C ILE A 27 7.38 -12.84 3.06
N HIS A 28 6.95 -13.83 3.85
CA HIS A 28 6.13 -14.94 3.37
C HIS A 28 4.81 -14.47 2.74
N PHE A 29 4.20 -13.44 3.30
CA PHE A 29 2.98 -12.85 2.73
C PHE A 29 3.23 -12.22 1.35
N TYR A 30 4.31 -11.46 1.18
CA TYR A 30 4.67 -10.89 -0.12
C TYR A 30 4.99 -11.96 -1.16
N GLU A 31 5.66 -13.01 -0.74
CA GLU A 31 5.97 -14.17 -1.59
C GLU A 31 4.71 -14.92 -2.01
N LYS A 32 3.79 -15.22 -1.07
CA LYS A 32 2.48 -15.81 -1.37
C LYS A 32 1.65 -14.93 -2.32
N LYS A 33 1.84 -13.61 -2.28
CA LYS A 33 1.18 -12.66 -3.18
C LYS A 33 1.92 -12.47 -4.51
N GLY A 34 3.03 -13.17 -4.74
CA GLY A 34 3.80 -13.12 -5.98
C GLY A 34 4.53 -11.80 -6.23
N MET A 35 4.82 -11.04 -5.17
CA MET A 35 5.51 -9.74 -5.27
C MET A 35 7.02 -9.84 -5.05
N ILE A 36 7.45 -10.93 -4.43
CA ILE A 36 8.85 -11.32 -4.27
C ILE A 36 8.97 -12.82 -4.51
N GLU A 37 10.17 -13.27 -4.81
CA GLU A 37 10.45 -14.68 -5.06
C GLU A 37 11.78 -15.06 -4.41
N GLY A 38 11.77 -16.24 -3.80
CA GLY A 38 12.96 -16.93 -3.30
C GLY A 38 12.86 -18.41 -3.63
N TRP A 39 13.97 -19.12 -3.47
CA TRP A 39 14.05 -20.56 -3.66
C TRP A 39 14.30 -21.28 -2.33
N ARG A 40 14.23 -22.60 -2.36
CA ARG A 40 14.60 -23.45 -1.23
C ARG A 40 15.94 -24.12 -1.51
N THR A 41 16.75 -24.24 -0.48
CA THR A 41 17.95 -25.08 -0.49
C THR A 41 17.57 -26.55 -0.29
N ASP A 42 18.51 -27.46 -0.46
CA ASP A 42 18.33 -28.90 -0.17
C ASP A 42 17.93 -29.15 1.29
N GLY A 43 18.43 -28.35 2.23
CA GLY A 43 18.00 -28.34 3.63
C GLY A 43 16.62 -27.68 3.90
N ASN A 44 15.80 -27.49 2.87
CA ASN A 44 14.47 -26.86 2.91
C ASN A 44 14.43 -25.42 3.47
N GLN A 45 15.56 -24.71 3.51
CA GLN A 45 15.63 -23.33 3.98
C GLN A 45 15.34 -22.36 2.84
N ARG A 46 14.55 -21.31 3.11
CA ARG A 46 14.26 -20.25 2.13
C ARG A 46 15.49 -19.35 1.93
N ARG A 47 15.79 -19.02 0.68
CA ARG A 47 16.84 -18.09 0.27
C ARG A 47 16.32 -17.11 -0.76
N TYR A 48 16.85 -15.89 -0.71
CA TYR A 48 16.44 -14.79 -1.56
C TYR A 48 17.65 -14.14 -2.21
N PRO A 49 17.50 -13.60 -3.43
CA PRO A 49 18.53 -12.78 -4.05
C PRO A 49 18.59 -11.41 -3.34
N ARG A 50 19.75 -10.73 -3.36
CA ARG A 50 19.89 -9.38 -2.76
C ARG A 50 18.89 -8.37 -3.33
N ALA A 51 18.51 -8.52 -4.60
CA ALA A 51 17.47 -7.74 -5.28
C ALA A 51 16.16 -7.65 -4.48
N VAL A 52 15.85 -8.67 -3.67
CA VAL A 52 14.63 -8.72 -2.84
C VAL A 52 14.56 -7.55 -1.88
N LEU A 53 15.69 -7.09 -1.33
CA LEU A 53 15.73 -5.99 -0.36
C LEU A 53 15.15 -4.71 -0.96
N ARG A 54 15.47 -4.45 -2.22
CA ARG A 54 14.98 -3.27 -2.95
C ARG A 54 13.50 -3.39 -3.26
N ARG A 55 13.02 -4.57 -3.65
CA ARG A 55 11.57 -4.81 -3.85
C ARG A 55 10.77 -4.65 -2.57
N VAL A 56 11.21 -5.25 -1.46
CA VAL A 56 10.51 -5.13 -0.18
C VAL A 56 10.47 -3.67 0.28
N THR A 57 11.57 -2.92 0.10
CA THR A 57 11.61 -1.48 0.39
C THR A 57 10.60 -0.70 -0.45
N ILE A 58 10.50 -0.99 -1.76
CA ILE A 58 9.51 -0.38 -2.66
C ILE A 58 8.08 -0.67 -2.19
N ILE A 59 7.77 -1.93 -1.85
CA ILE A 59 6.44 -2.32 -1.34
C ILE A 59 6.11 -1.53 -0.07
N LYS A 60 7.07 -1.41 0.87
CA LYS A 60 6.90 -0.69 2.14
C LYS A 60 6.66 0.81 1.94
N ILE A 61 7.38 1.45 1.03
CA ILE A 61 7.18 2.87 0.68
C ILE A 61 5.78 3.07 0.09
N ALA A 62 5.39 2.23 -0.85
CA ALA A 62 4.08 2.30 -1.49
C ALA A 62 2.93 2.10 -0.49
N GLN A 63 3.03 1.11 0.39
CA GLN A 63 2.04 0.91 1.45
C GLN A 63 1.95 2.10 2.41
N ARG A 64 3.09 2.70 2.78
CA ARG A 64 3.12 3.92 3.61
C ARG A 64 2.45 5.11 2.93
N ALA A 65 2.58 5.23 1.61
CA ALA A 65 1.84 6.21 0.82
C ALA A 65 0.34 5.86 0.67
N GLY A 66 -0.13 4.77 1.26
CA GLY A 66 -1.53 4.35 1.19
C GLY A 66 -1.91 3.68 -0.12
N ILE A 67 -0.93 3.25 -0.93
CA ILE A 67 -1.17 2.58 -2.20
C ILE A 67 -1.74 1.17 -1.94
N PRO A 68 -2.84 0.78 -2.59
CA PRO A 68 -3.41 -0.54 -2.41
C PRO A 68 -2.46 -1.65 -2.87
N LEU A 69 -2.44 -2.75 -2.13
CA LEU A 69 -1.53 -3.88 -2.42
C LEU A 69 -1.70 -4.46 -3.83
N HIS A 70 -2.92 -4.47 -4.37
CA HIS A 70 -3.18 -4.94 -5.73
C HIS A 70 -2.54 -4.04 -6.80
N VAL A 71 -2.49 -2.72 -6.56
CA VAL A 71 -1.81 -1.77 -7.46
C VAL A 71 -0.30 -1.97 -7.38
N ILE A 72 0.24 -2.13 -6.16
CA ILE A 72 1.67 -2.42 -5.96
C ILE A 72 2.05 -3.71 -6.70
N ARG A 73 1.26 -4.78 -6.56
CA ARG A 73 1.47 -6.04 -7.26
C ARG A 73 1.45 -5.85 -8.78
N ALA A 74 0.49 -5.10 -9.32
CA ALA A 74 0.42 -4.84 -10.75
C ALA A 74 1.64 -4.06 -11.27
N SER A 75 2.12 -3.07 -10.52
CA SER A 75 3.35 -2.34 -10.86
C SER A 75 4.58 -3.23 -10.84
N LEU A 76 4.70 -4.12 -9.86
CA LEU A 76 5.84 -5.05 -9.75
C LEU A 76 5.80 -6.17 -10.80
N ALA A 77 4.62 -6.59 -11.26
CA ALA A 77 4.48 -7.60 -12.31
C ALA A 77 5.07 -7.16 -13.66
N ALA A 78 5.25 -5.85 -13.88
CA ALA A 78 5.94 -5.31 -15.04
C ALA A 78 7.47 -5.40 -14.96
N ILE A 79 8.02 -5.91 -13.85
CA ILE A 79 9.45 -6.06 -13.60
C ILE A 79 9.76 -7.55 -13.41
N PRO A 80 10.69 -8.12 -14.19
CA PRO A 80 11.09 -9.52 -14.04
C PRO A 80 11.55 -9.86 -12.61
N PRO A 81 11.25 -11.06 -12.07
CA PRO A 81 11.59 -11.46 -10.70
C PRO A 81 13.09 -11.52 -10.38
N ASP A 82 13.94 -11.59 -11.38
CA ASP A 82 15.41 -11.55 -11.29
C ASP A 82 15.99 -10.13 -11.49
N HIS A 83 15.18 -9.17 -11.96
CA HIS A 83 15.59 -7.79 -12.16
C HIS A 83 15.57 -6.97 -10.86
N THR A 84 16.70 -6.37 -10.50
CA THR A 84 16.76 -5.39 -9.40
C THR A 84 16.11 -4.08 -9.86
N PRO A 85 14.98 -3.64 -9.27
CA PRO A 85 14.29 -2.45 -9.76
C PRO A 85 15.19 -1.22 -9.73
N ASN A 86 15.37 -0.58 -10.88
CA ASN A 86 16.21 0.61 -11.02
C ASN A 86 15.38 1.91 -11.02
N ALA A 87 16.03 3.06 -11.23
CA ALA A 87 15.35 4.36 -11.24
C ALA A 87 14.31 4.50 -12.36
N ARG A 88 14.53 3.87 -13.52
CA ARG A 88 13.59 3.87 -14.64
C ARG A 88 12.35 3.05 -14.32
N ASP A 89 12.53 1.88 -13.67
CA ASP A 89 11.38 1.09 -13.22
C ASP A 89 10.56 1.88 -12.21
N TRP A 90 11.23 2.47 -11.22
CA TRP A 90 10.60 3.35 -10.23
C TRP A 90 9.77 4.46 -10.89
N ALA A 91 10.34 5.17 -11.86
CA ALA A 91 9.65 6.24 -12.57
C ALA A 91 8.35 5.79 -13.27
N ARG A 92 8.25 4.52 -13.71
CA ARG A 92 7.06 4.01 -14.42
C ARG A 92 5.80 3.99 -13.55
N PHE A 93 5.94 3.74 -12.25
CA PHE A 93 4.79 3.62 -11.35
C PHE A 93 4.71 4.75 -10.32
N VAL A 94 5.78 5.50 -10.09
CA VAL A 94 5.77 6.65 -9.17
C VAL A 94 4.75 7.70 -9.57
N SER A 95 4.58 7.99 -10.86
CA SER A 95 3.61 9.01 -11.28
C SER A 95 2.17 8.64 -10.90
N SER A 96 1.78 7.36 -11.05
CA SER A 96 0.45 6.91 -10.64
C SER A 96 0.31 6.87 -9.12
N TRP A 97 1.36 6.48 -8.39
CA TRP A 97 1.37 6.48 -6.93
C TRP A 97 1.33 7.88 -6.33
N LYS A 98 2.05 8.83 -6.92
CA LYS A 98 2.01 10.24 -6.56
C LYS A 98 0.61 10.79 -6.72
N LYS A 99 -0.06 10.53 -7.85
CA LYS A 99 -1.46 10.95 -8.06
C LYS A 99 -2.40 10.38 -7.00
N MET A 100 -2.31 9.09 -6.68
CA MET A 100 -3.12 8.48 -5.62
C MET A 100 -2.87 9.10 -4.24
N LEU A 101 -1.60 9.42 -3.93
CA LEU A 101 -1.24 10.09 -2.68
C LEU A 101 -1.79 11.52 -2.64
N GLU A 102 -1.68 12.28 -3.73
CA GLU A 102 -2.21 13.64 -3.85
C GLU A 102 -3.73 13.67 -3.64
N GLU A 103 -4.47 12.78 -4.30
CA GLU A 103 -5.93 12.67 -4.12
C GLU A 103 -6.30 12.35 -2.66
N ARG A 104 -5.50 11.51 -1.99
CA ARG A 104 -5.69 11.19 -0.58
C ARG A 104 -5.38 12.37 0.34
N ILE A 105 -4.34 13.16 0.04
CA ILE A 105 -4.02 14.40 0.76
C ILE A 105 -5.16 15.41 0.63
N VAL A 106 -5.70 15.60 -0.58
CA VAL A 106 -6.84 16.50 -0.82
C VAL A 106 -8.04 16.07 0.02
N SER A 107 -8.41 14.79 -0.04
CA SER A 107 -9.54 14.26 0.72
C SER A 107 -9.34 14.39 2.24
N LEU A 108 -8.15 14.08 2.75
CA LEU A 108 -7.84 14.21 4.19
C LEU A 108 -7.80 15.67 4.65
N THR A 109 -7.33 16.58 3.80
CA THR A 109 -7.33 18.02 4.06
C THR A 109 -8.76 18.55 4.15
N GLN A 110 -9.61 18.19 3.17
CA GLN A 110 -11.04 18.55 3.19
C GLN A 110 -11.73 18.01 4.45
N LEU A 111 -11.46 16.76 4.84
CA LEU A 111 -12.02 16.16 6.05
C LEU A 111 -11.56 16.91 7.31
N ARG A 112 -10.26 17.21 7.44
CA ARG A 112 -9.72 17.99 8.57
C ARG A 112 -10.41 19.36 8.67
N ASP A 113 -10.56 20.05 7.55
CA ASP A 113 -11.14 21.39 7.51
C ASP A 113 -12.65 21.34 7.83
N GLN A 114 -13.36 20.31 7.36
CA GLN A 114 -14.77 20.05 7.71
C GLN A 114 -14.96 19.68 9.18
N LEU A 115 -14.04 18.91 9.78
CA LEU A 115 -14.08 18.62 11.21
C LEU A 115 -13.94 19.91 12.03
N THR A 116 -13.10 20.83 11.57
CA THR A 116 -12.88 22.13 12.23
C THR A 116 -14.07 23.06 12.03
N SER A 117 -14.70 23.09 10.86
CA SER A 117 -15.90 23.91 10.62
C SER A 117 -17.11 23.46 11.43
N CYS A 118 -17.22 22.16 11.73
CA CYS A 118 -18.24 21.63 12.64
C CYS A 118 -18.04 22.10 14.09
N ILE A 119 -16.80 22.41 14.49
CA ILE A 119 -16.47 22.93 15.84
C ILE A 119 -16.60 24.46 15.86
N GLY A 120 -16.17 25.16 14.81
CA GLY A 120 -16.20 26.63 14.70
C GLY A 120 -17.58 27.26 14.51
N CYS A 121 -18.59 26.49 14.06
CA CYS A 121 -19.98 26.96 13.97
C CYS A 121 -20.63 27.19 15.35
N GLY A 122 -20.09 26.60 16.43
CA GLY A 122 -20.70 26.69 17.76
C GLY A 122 -22.11 26.08 17.87
N CYS A 123 -22.59 25.42 16.81
CA CYS A 123 -24.01 25.16 16.65
C CYS A 123 -24.43 23.73 17.01
N LEU A 124 -23.57 22.70 16.94
CA LEU A 124 -23.99 21.29 17.05
C LEU A 124 -25.29 21.03 16.24
N SER A 125 -25.51 21.82 15.19
CA SER A 125 -26.77 21.94 14.49
C SER A 125 -26.80 20.77 13.53
N LEU A 126 -27.55 19.75 13.91
CA LEU A 126 -28.01 18.71 13.01
C LEU A 126 -28.75 19.28 11.79
N ARG A 127 -28.98 20.59 11.61
CA ARG A 127 -29.63 21.09 10.39
C ARG A 127 -28.62 21.41 9.28
N ASP A 128 -27.44 21.92 9.63
CA ASP A 128 -26.54 22.57 8.66
C ASP A 128 -25.21 21.83 8.47
N CYS A 129 -24.99 20.72 9.19
CA CYS A 129 -23.77 19.93 9.06
C CYS A 129 -23.62 19.38 7.62
N PRO A 130 -22.54 19.75 6.89
CA PRO A 130 -22.30 19.26 5.53
C PRO A 130 -22.04 17.76 5.49
N LEU A 131 -21.78 17.11 6.63
CA LEU A 131 -21.62 15.65 6.75
C LEU A 131 -22.92 14.90 7.05
N ARG A 132 -24.02 15.61 7.37
CA ARG A 132 -25.27 14.96 7.75
C ARG A 132 -25.94 14.27 6.57
N ASN A 133 -26.41 13.05 6.74
CA ASN A 133 -27.25 12.33 5.78
C ASN A 133 -28.66 12.10 6.38
N PRO A 134 -29.57 13.09 6.36
CA PRO A 134 -30.87 12.98 7.01
C PRO A 134 -31.69 11.85 6.37
N GLY A 135 -32.18 10.93 7.19
CA GLY A 135 -32.97 9.78 6.71
C GLY A 135 -32.19 8.85 5.79
N ASP A 136 -30.86 8.81 5.92
CA ASP A 136 -29.96 7.94 5.18
C ASP A 136 -30.14 7.95 3.65
N ARG A 137 -30.52 9.09 3.06
CA ARG A 137 -30.87 9.19 1.63
C ARG A 137 -29.74 8.73 0.71
N LEU A 138 -28.49 9.01 1.08
CA LEU A 138 -27.31 8.60 0.30
C LEU A 138 -27.00 7.10 0.42
N GLY A 139 -27.62 6.36 1.35
CA GLY A 139 -27.47 4.90 1.43
C GLY A 139 -27.91 4.18 0.16
N ARG A 140 -28.80 4.81 -0.63
CA ARG A 140 -29.19 4.36 -1.98
C ARG A 140 -28.02 4.29 -2.96
N ASP A 141 -26.98 5.11 -2.73
CA ASP A 141 -25.79 5.18 -3.58
C ASP A 141 -24.70 4.18 -3.15
N GLY A 142 -24.96 3.40 -2.10
CA GLY A 142 -24.13 2.32 -1.59
C GLY A 142 -23.77 2.46 -0.10
N PRO A 143 -22.99 1.51 0.45
CA PRO A 143 -22.63 1.50 1.87
C PRO A 143 -21.58 2.57 2.22
N GLY A 144 -21.52 2.90 3.51
CA GLY A 144 -20.50 3.75 4.13
C GLY A 144 -20.81 5.25 4.13
N PRO A 145 -19.89 6.09 4.65
CA PRO A 145 -20.12 7.53 4.82
C PRO A 145 -20.04 8.24 3.46
N ARG A 146 -21.12 8.19 2.67
CA ARG A 146 -21.15 8.62 1.26
C ARG A 146 -20.66 10.05 0.99
N ARG A 147 -20.79 10.95 1.97
CA ARG A 147 -20.26 12.32 1.89
C ARG A 147 -18.74 12.42 2.08
N LEU A 148 -18.10 11.35 2.55
CA LEU A 148 -16.66 11.26 2.86
C LEU A 148 -15.90 10.24 2.02
N ILE A 149 -16.59 9.39 1.25
CA ILE A 149 -15.94 8.36 0.44
C ILE A 149 -15.25 9.02 -0.76
N SER A 150 -13.91 9.11 -0.67
CA SER A 150 -13.02 9.36 -1.82
C SER A 150 -13.02 8.16 -2.78
N PRO A 151 -12.79 8.35 -4.11
CA PRO A 151 -12.71 7.26 -5.09
C PRO A 151 -11.69 6.16 -4.76
N PHE A 152 -10.74 6.43 -3.85
CA PHE A 152 -9.74 5.47 -3.38
C PHE A 152 -10.09 4.74 -2.07
N SER A 153 -11.27 4.98 -1.49
CA SER A 153 -11.72 4.18 -0.35
C SER A 153 -11.88 2.73 -0.81
N PRO A 154 -11.13 1.76 -0.23
CA PRO A 154 -11.29 0.37 -0.60
C PRO A 154 -12.72 -0.04 -0.32
N ARG A 155 -13.52 -0.26 -1.38
CA ARG A 155 -14.85 -0.85 -1.24
C ARG A 155 -14.67 -2.13 -0.44
N ARG A 156 -15.24 -2.20 0.78
CA ARG A 156 -15.32 -3.47 1.51
C ARG A 156 -16.17 -4.39 0.64
N ARG A 157 -15.54 -5.35 -0.04
CA ARG A 157 -16.25 -6.47 -0.64
C ARG A 157 -16.70 -7.35 0.50
N GLY A 158 -18.00 -7.40 0.76
CA GLY A 158 -18.58 -8.33 1.71
C GLY A 158 -19.92 -7.90 2.29
N GLU A 159 -20.91 -7.58 1.46
CA GLU A 159 -22.34 -7.68 1.83
C GLU A 159 -23.09 -8.22 0.60
N GLY A 160 -23.01 -9.53 0.45
CA GLY A 160 -23.90 -10.33 -0.38
C GLY A 160 -24.17 -11.60 0.42
N GLY A 161 -25.40 -11.75 0.91
CA GLY A 161 -25.84 -12.95 1.63
C GLY A 161 -26.79 -12.69 2.79
N ALA A 162 -28.01 -12.26 2.47
CA ALA A 162 -29.29 -12.82 2.97
C ALA A 162 -30.42 -12.20 2.15
#